data_AF-A0A2Z2KLS3-F1
#
_entry.id   AF-A0A2Z2KLS3-F1
#
_cell.length_a   1.000
_cell.length_b   1.000
_cell.length_c   1.000
_cell.angle_alpha   90.00
_cell.angle_beta   90.00
_cell.angle_gamma   90.00
#
_symmetry.space_group_name_H-M   'P 1'
#
loop_
_entity.id
_entity.type
_entity.pdbx_description
1 polymer ?
#
loop_
_entity_poly.entity_id
_entity_poly.type
_entity_poly.pdbx_seq_one_letter_code
_entity_poly.pdbx_strand_id
1 'polypeptide(L)' 'MNPSIGRIVHLNSYHGPAAALVVGVRGAQETDLQVFYADGQIIFLQNVEQGNQPGQWNWPPRV' A
#
# COMPACT_ATOMS: atom_id res chain seq x y z
N MET A 1 -3.62 13.13 1.92
CA MET A 1 -2.65 13.01 3.03
C MET A 1 -1.33 12.60 2.43
N ASN A 2 -0.20 13.20 2.82
CA ASN A 2 1.10 12.77 2.31
C ASN A 2 1.51 11.44 2.94
N PRO A 3 2.04 10.48 2.16
CA PRO A 3 2.56 9.25 2.72
C PRO A 3 3.77 9.52 3.60
N SER A 4 3.93 8.70 4.65
CA SER A 4 5.12 8.71 5.51
C SER A 4 5.45 7.27 5.92
N ILE A 5 6.73 6.98 6.11
CA ILE A 5 7.18 5.67 6.59
C ILE A 5 6.46 5.33 7.91
N GLY A 6 6.06 4.07 8.07
CA GLY A 6 5.35 3.56 9.24
C GLY A 6 3.83 3.69 9.17
N ARG A 7 3.26 4.25 8.11
CA ARG A 7 1.80 4.33 7.91
C ARG A 7 1.24 3.05 7.32
N ILE A 8 0.06 2.64 7.80
CA ILE A 8 -0.72 1.56 7.22
C ILE A 8 -1.62 2.14 6.11
N VAL A 9 -1.60 1.49 4.95
CA VAL A 9 -2.40 1.79 3.75
C VAL A 9 -3.06 0.51 3.23
N HIS A 10 -4.00 0.65 2.30
CA HIS A 10 -4.64 -0.49 1.64
C HIS A 10 -4.08 -0.63 0.23
N LEU A 11 -3.50 -1.79 -0.09
CA LEU A 11 -3.18 -2.16 -1.46
C LEU A 11 -4.44 -2.75 -2.12
N ASN A 12 -4.82 -2.21 -3.27
CA ASN A 12 -5.86 -2.78 -4.12
C ASN A 12 -5.26 -3.95 -4.90
N SER A 13 -5.19 -5.14 -4.29
CA SER A 13 -4.68 -6.32 -4.98
C SER A 13 -5.75 -6.96 -5.87
N TYR A 14 -5.33 -7.79 -6.83
CA TYR A 14 -6.24 -8.59 -7.66
C TYR A 14 -7.06 -9.63 -6.87
N HIS A 15 -6.69 -9.89 -5.62
CA HIS A 15 -7.34 -10.84 -4.72
C HIS A 15 -8.19 -10.15 -3.63
N GLY A 16 -8.39 -8.83 -3.74
CA GLY A 16 -9.07 -8.00 -2.75
C GLY A 16 -8.12 -7.06 -1.99
N PRO A 17 -8.63 -6.22 -1.09
CA PRO A 17 -7.81 -5.26 -0.34
C PRO A 17 -6.83 -6.00 0.60
N ALA A 18 -5.55 -5.63 0.53
CA ALA A 18 -4.51 -6.12 1.44
C ALA A 18 -3.95 -4.97 2.29
N ALA A 19 -3.61 -5.24 3.55
CA ALA A 19 -2.95 -4.25 4.39
C ALA A 19 -1.49 -4.09 3.95
N ALA A 20 -1.00 -2.86 3.91
CA ALA A 20 0.40 -2.59 3.58
C ALA A 20 0.98 -1.52 4.50
N LEU A 21 2.25 -1.71 4.88
CA LEU A 21 3.03 -0.73 5.62
C LEU A 21 3.90 0.05 4.63
N VAL A 22 3.83 1.37 4.68
CA VAL A 22 4.77 2.24 3.96
C VAL A 22 6.16 2.09 4.59
N VAL A 23 7.10 1.54 3.84
CA VAL A 23 8.49 1.35 4.25
C VAL A 23 9.45 2.31 3.53
N GLY A 24 9.01 2.94 2.45
CA GLY A 24 9.74 4.00 1.76
C GLY A 24 8.78 4.97 1.06
N VAL A 25 9.20 6.23 0.92
CA VAL A 25 8.46 7.25 0.17
C VAL A 25 9.36 7.77 -0.95
N ARG A 26 8.92 7.64 -2.20
CA ARG A 26 9.64 8.07 -3.39
C ARG A 26 8.81 9.17 -4.06
N GLY A 27 9.14 10.43 -3.77
CA GLY A 27 8.38 11.56 -4.28
C GLY A 27 6.97 11.67 -3.67
N ALA A 28 6.05 12.33 -4.38
CA ALA A 28 4.75 12.70 -3.83
C ALA A 28 3.71 11.58 -3.84
N GLN A 29 3.82 10.60 -4.75
CA GLN A 29 2.76 9.59 -5.00
C GLN A 29 3.26 8.15 -5.12
N GLU A 30 4.57 7.89 -5.09
CA GLU A 30 5.11 6.53 -5.11
C GLU A 30 5.66 6.13 -3.74
N THR A 31 5.37 4.89 -3.33
CA THR A 31 5.85 4.35 -2.05
C THR A 31 6.32 2.92 -2.19
N ASP A 32 7.31 2.56 -1.40
CA ASP A 32 7.69 1.17 -1.20
C ASP A 32 6.82 0.60 -0.06
N LEU A 33 6.26 -0.59 -0.28
CA LEU A 33 5.26 -1.21 0.59
C LEU A 33 5.71 -2.60 1.04
N GLN A 34 5.53 -2.87 2.34
CA GLN A 34 5.48 -4.21 2.88
C GLN A 34 4.01 -4.63 2.98
N VAL A 35 3.58 -5.56 2.13
CA VAL A 35 2.18 -6.00 2.00
C VAL A 35 1.96 -7.28 2.81
N PHE A 36 0.82 -7.36 3.48
CA PHE A 36 0.38 -8.48 4.30
C PHE A 36 -0.93 -9.02 3.73
N TYR A 37 -0.90 -10.22 3.19
CA TYR A 37 -2.07 -10.93 2.70
C TYR A 37 -2.70 -11.78 3.82
N ALA A 38 -4.01 -12.03 3.69
CA ALA A 38 -4.79 -12.77 4.70
C ALA A 38 -4.37 -14.25 4.83
N ASP A 39 -3.74 -14.81 3.80
CA ASP A 39 -3.18 -16.16 3.80
C ASP A 39 -1.82 -16.26 4.52
N GLY A 40 -1.32 -15.15 5.08
CA GLY A 40 -0.05 -15.07 5.80
C GLY A 40 1.14 -14.72 4.92
N GLN A 41 0.96 -14.54 3.59
CA GLN A 41 2.05 -14.10 2.73
C GLN A 41 2.42 -12.64 3.00
N ILE A 42 3.73 -12.39 2.99
CA ILE A 42 4.32 -11.05 3.14
C ILE A 42 5.14 -10.75 1.89
N ILE A 43 4.78 -9.71 1.15
CA ILE A 43 5.42 -9.33 -0.12
C ILE A 43 5.95 -7.90 -0.04
N PHE A 44 7.15 -7.68 -0.56
CA PHE A 44 7.71 -6.34 -0.72
C PHE A 44 7.46 -5.84 -2.15
N LEU A 45 6.86 -4.65 -2.27
CA LEU A 45 6.61 -3.97 -3.54
C LEU A 45 7.32 -2.61 -3.55
N GLN A 46 7.89 -2.24 -4.70
CA GLN A 46 8.59 -0.97 -4.88
C GLN A 46 7.83 -0.06 -5.83
N ASN A 47 8.01 1.25 -5.66
CA ASN A 47 7.44 2.30 -6.55
C ASN A 47 5.92 2.12 -6.77
N VAL A 48 5.18 1.78 -5.72
CA VAL A 48 3.72 1.57 -5.82
C VAL A 48 3.03 2.93 -5.84
N GLU A 49 2.30 3.21 -6.91
CA GLU A 49 1.54 4.44 -7.07
C GLU A 49 0.32 4.50 -6.14
N GLN A 50 0.02 5.70 -5.67
CA GLN A 50 -1.24 5.96 -4.97
C GLN A 50 -2.41 6.01 -5.95
N GLY A 51 -3.47 5.25 -5.68
CA GLY A 51 -4.70 5.27 -6.45
C GLY A 51 -5.65 4.12 -6.09
N ASN A 52 -6.70 3.95 -6.88
CA ASN A 52 -7.78 2.99 -6.63
C ASN A 52 -7.80 1.82 -7.64
N GLN A 53 -6.83 1.75 -8.56
CA GLN A 53 -6.76 0.66 -9.54
C GLN A 53 -6.02 -0.56 -8.97
N PRO A 54 -6.21 -1.76 -9.56
CA PRO A 54 -5.41 -2.93 -9.20
C PRO A 54 -3.91 -2.65 -9.26
N GLY A 55 -3.19 -3.02 -8.21
CA GLY A 55 -1.75 -2.76 -8.05
C GLY A 55 -1.40 -1.41 -7.42
N GLN A 56 -2.38 -0.54 -7.17
CA GLN A 56 -2.17 0.75 -6.49
C GLN A 56 -2.57 0.70 -5.02
N TRP A 57 -2.11 1.67 -4.23
CA TRP A 57 -2.51 1.79 -2.82
C TRP A 57 -3.34 3.05 -2.56
N ASN A 58 -4.22 2.99 -1.56
CA ASN A 58 -4.86 4.21 -1.05
C ASN A 58 -4.97 4.20 0.47
N TRP A 59 -5.33 5.35 1.02
CA TRP A 59 -5.63 5.47 2.44
C TRP A 59 -6.80 4.55 2.81
N PRO A 60 -6.77 3.92 4.00
CA PRO A 60 -7.90 3.15 4.49
C PRO A 60 -9.17 4.03 4.50
N PRO A 61 -10.34 3.49 4.11
CA PRO A 61 -11.59 4.22 4.20
C PRO A 61 -11.81 4.63 5.66
N ARG A 62 -12.14 5.90 5.88
CA ARG A 62 -12.51 6.42 7.19
C ARG A 62 -14.03 6.33 7.29
N VAL A 63 -14.52 5.68 8.34
CA VAL A 63 -15.92 5.76 8.77
C VAL A 63 -16.18 7.09 9.46
#